data_AF-A0A7Y1UHX0-F1
#
_entry.id   AF-A0A7Y1UHX0-F1
#
_cell.length_a   1.000
_cell.length_b   1.000
_cell.length_c   1.000
_cell.angle_alpha   90.00
_cell.angle_beta   90.00
_cell.angle_gamma   90.00
#
_symmetry.space_group_name_H-M   'P 1'
#
loop_
_entity.id
_entity.type
_entity.pdbx_description
1 polymer ?
#
loop_
_entity_poly.entity_id
_entity_poly.type
_entity_poly.pdbx_seq_one_letter_code
_entity_poly.pdbx_strand_id
1 'polypeptide(L)'
;MNDHFLLEAFWVLWTYGRVSLACGLVVSLVLVAWGSRRGRLWARLTFLAAATFVLWLALIVGVEYGYNAWQSSPNPPDEAFSDTGGPFATLFLGWVPSALVLGIVYLLLRLCWRSLAPPPAQPPPLPSSPA
;
A
#
# COMPACT_ATOMS: atom_id res chain seq x y z
N MET A 1 -9.18 -19.93 17.35
CA MET A 1 -8.83 -18.80 18.23
C MET A 1 -8.24 -17.60 17.48
N ASN A 2 -7.86 -17.68 16.19
CA ASN A 2 -7.15 -16.58 15.52
C ASN A 2 -8.07 -15.52 14.83
N ASP A 3 -9.32 -15.86 14.53
CA ASP A 3 -10.18 -15.00 13.70
C ASP A 3 -10.72 -13.78 14.46
N HIS A 4 -10.91 -13.91 15.78
CA HIS A 4 -11.38 -12.82 16.64
C HIS A 4 -10.41 -11.63 16.65
N PHE A 5 -9.10 -11.92 16.71
CA PHE A 5 -8.06 -10.90 16.83
C PHE A 5 -7.90 -10.05 15.57
N LEU A 6 -7.99 -10.67 14.39
CA LEU A 6 -7.90 -9.94 13.13
C LEU A 6 -9.09 -9.00 12.96
N LEU A 7 -10.28 -9.44 13.40
CA LEU A 7 -11.49 -8.62 13.38
C LEU A 7 -11.40 -7.44 14.35
N GLU A 8 -10.87 -7.65 15.56
CA GLU A 8 -10.64 -6.58 16.53
C GLU A 8 -9.62 -5.57 16.03
N ALA A 9 -8.45 -6.02 15.56
CA ALA A 9 -7.43 -5.14 15.01
C ALA A 9 -7.96 -4.35 13.80
N PHE A 10 -8.73 -5.00 12.93
CA PHE A 10 -9.39 -4.33 11.81
C PHE A 10 -10.42 -3.30 12.29
N TRP A 11 -11.24 -3.65 13.28
CA TRP A 11 -12.24 -2.75 13.85
C TRP A 11 -11.59 -1.53 14.50
N VAL A 12 -10.58 -1.73 15.35
CA VAL A 12 -9.79 -0.67 16.01
C VAL A 12 -9.12 0.24 14.99
N LEU A 13 -8.51 -0.34 13.95
CA LEU A 13 -7.89 0.39 12.86
C LEU A 13 -8.92 1.21 12.07
N TRP A 14 -10.11 0.66 11.83
CA TRP A 14 -11.18 1.33 11.11
C TRP A 14 -11.83 2.46 11.93
N THR A 15 -12.04 2.25 13.22
CA THR A 15 -12.71 3.23 14.08
C THR A 15 -11.77 4.36 14.48
N TYR A 16 -10.56 4.04 14.94
CA TYR A 16 -9.62 4.99 15.53
C TYR A 16 -8.39 5.26 14.66
N GLY A 17 -7.86 4.24 13.95
CA GLY A 17 -6.64 4.33 13.14
C GLY A 17 -6.82 4.86 11.71
N ARG A 18 -8.05 5.22 11.31
CA ARG A 18 -8.41 5.51 9.90
C ARG A 18 -7.61 6.63 9.27
N VAL A 19 -7.26 7.67 10.05
CA VAL A 19 -6.56 8.85 9.55
C VAL A 19 -5.13 8.48 9.18
N SER A 20 -4.43 7.76 10.06
CA SER A 20 -3.08 7.24 9.80
C SER A 20 -3.05 6.35 8.57
N LEU A 21 -4.03 5.44 8.46
CA LEU A 21 -4.17 4.56 7.30
C LEU A 21 -4.43 5.33 6.00
N ALA A 22 -5.35 6.30 6.01
CA ALA A 22 -5.67 7.11 4.85
C ALA A 22 -4.46 7.93 4.37
N CYS A 23 -3.74 8.57 5.29
CA CYS A 23 -2.52 9.31 4.99
C CYS A 23 -1.45 8.38 4.39
N GLY A 24 -1.20 7.23 5.03
CA GLY A 24 -0.25 6.23 4.52
C GLY A 24 -0.61 5.73 3.13
N LEU A 25 -1.88 5.39 2.91
CA LEU A 25 -2.39 4.94 1.62
C LEU A 25 -2.18 5.99 0.53
N VAL A 26 -2.52 7.26 0.79
CA VAL A 26 -2.32 8.35 -0.17
C VAL A 26 -0.84 8.49 -0.55
N VAL A 27 0.06 8.52 0.45
CA VAL A 27 1.50 8.62 0.20
C VAL A 27 2.01 7.42 -0.61
N SER A 28 1.61 6.20 -0.25
CA SER A 28 1.99 4.99 -0.95
C SER A 28 1.47 4.96 -2.39
N LEU A 29 0.23 5.39 -2.64
CA LEU A 29 -0.33 5.49 -3.98
C LEU A 29 0.43 6.50 -4.84
N VAL A 30 0.80 7.66 -4.29
CA VAL A 30 1.63 8.65 -4.99
C VAL A 30 2.99 8.06 -5.36
N LEU A 31 3.64 7.36 -4.43
CA LEU A 31 4.92 6.69 -4.67
C LEU A 31 4.84 5.62 -5.75
N VAL A 32 3.81 4.76 -5.72
CA VAL A 32 3.59 3.74 -6.74
C VAL A 32 3.29 4.36 -8.09
N ALA A 33 2.44 5.39 -8.14
CA ALA A 33 2.12 6.09 -9.38
C ALA A 33 3.35 6.74 -10.00
N TRP A 34 4.16 7.42 -9.20
CA TRP A 34 5.42 8.01 -9.62
C TRP A 34 6.44 6.96 -10.08
N GLY A 35 6.62 5.90 -9.30
CA GLY A 35 7.54 4.79 -9.59
C GLY A 35 7.16 4.02 -10.86
N SER A 36 5.87 3.83 -11.11
CA SER A 36 5.36 3.05 -12.25
C SER A 36 5.76 3.64 -13.61
N ARG A 37 6.01 4.94 -13.68
CA ARG A 37 6.43 5.67 -14.89
C ARG A 37 7.93 5.53 -15.20
N ARG A 38 8.74 5.07 -14.25
CA ARG A 38 10.20 4.97 -14.46
C ARG A 38 10.52 3.91 -15.52
N GLY A 39 11.54 4.13 -16.34
CA GLY A 39 11.94 3.18 -17.39
C GLY A 39 12.67 1.93 -16.86
N ARG A 40 13.49 2.10 -15.82
CA ARG A 40 14.35 1.04 -15.25
C ARG A 40 13.56 0.15 -14.28
N LEU A 41 13.69 -1.17 -14.42
CA LEU A 41 13.01 -2.15 -13.55
C LEU A 41 13.38 -1.95 -12.07
N TRP A 42 14.66 -1.82 -11.75
CA TRP A 42 15.14 -1.62 -10.39
C TRP A 42 14.51 -0.41 -9.71
N ALA A 43 14.45 0.73 -10.42
CA ALA A 43 13.80 1.92 -9.88
C ALA A 43 12.32 1.65 -9.54
N ARG A 44 11.59 0.94 -10.40
CA ARG A 44 10.18 0.57 -10.14
C ARG A 44 10.05 -0.30 -8.89
N LEU A 45 10.91 -1.32 -8.76
CA LEU A 45 10.91 -2.22 -7.61
C LEU A 45 11.25 -1.47 -6.32
N THR A 46 12.21 -0.55 -6.35
CA THR A 46 12.55 0.29 -5.20
C THR A 46 11.37 1.17 -4.77
N PHE A 47 10.67 1.82 -5.70
CA PHE A 47 9.49 2.62 -5.37
C PHE A 47 8.34 1.77 -4.84
N LEU A 48 8.13 0.57 -5.39
CA LEU A 48 7.09 -0.35 -4.91
C LEU A 48 7.41 -0.86 -3.50
N ALA A 49 8.68 -1.22 -3.23
CA ALA A 49 9.14 -1.61 -1.90
C ALA A 49 9.00 -0.46 -0.89
N ALA A 50 9.41 0.76 -1.27
CA ALA A 50 9.26 1.94 -0.43
C ALA A 50 7.79 2.25 -0.11
N ALA A 51 6.90 2.19 -1.11
CA ALA A 51 5.47 2.40 -0.91
C ALA A 51 4.84 1.32 -0.01
N THR A 52 5.27 0.07 -0.17
CA THR A 52 4.86 -1.06 0.69
C THR A 52 5.27 -0.83 2.13
N PHE A 53 6.52 -0.40 2.34
CA PHE A 53 7.04 -0.08 3.66
C PHE A 53 6.28 1.07 4.31
N VAL A 54 5.98 2.14 3.56
CA VAL A 54 5.18 3.28 4.05
C VAL A 54 3.78 2.84 4.49
N LEU A 55 3.10 2.01 3.67
CA LEU A 55 1.75 1.53 4.00
C LEU A 55 1.77 0.59 5.22
N TRP A 56 2.79 -0.26 5.31
CA TRP A 56 3.00 -1.13 6.45
C TRP A 56 3.26 -0.35 7.75
N LEU A 57 4.08 0.70 7.72
CA LEU A 57 4.28 1.59 8.86
C LEU A 57 2.99 2.31 9.26
N ALA A 58 2.21 2.79 8.29
CA ALA A 58 0.93 3.43 8.57
C ALA A 58 -0.08 2.47 9.22
N LEU A 59 -0.05 1.18 8.87
CA LEU A 59 -0.83 0.13 9.55
C LEU A 59 -0.38 -0.02 11.00
N ILE A 60 0.93 -0.14 11.27
CA ILE A 60 1.45 -0.25 12.64
C ILE A 60 1.03 0.96 13.48
N VAL A 61 1.30 2.17 12.98
CA VAL A 61 0.95 3.42 13.68
C VAL A 61 -0.56 3.56 13.87
N GLY A 62 -1.36 3.18 12.87
CA GLY A 62 -2.82 3.23 12.97
C GLY A 62 -3.37 2.27 14.02
N VAL A 63 -2.81 1.06 14.12
CA VAL A 63 -3.16 0.07 15.13
C VAL A 63 -2.73 0.54 16.53
N GLU A 64 -1.47 0.97 16.71
CA GLU A 64 -0.99 1.49 17.99
C GLU A 64 -1.81 2.69 18.48
N TYR A 65 -2.04 3.67 17.61
CA TYR A 65 -2.88 4.82 17.96
C TYR A 65 -4.30 4.38 18.31
N GLY A 66 -4.85 3.42 17.58
CA GLY A 66 -6.20 2.92 17.83
C GLY A 66 -6.35 2.19 19.16
N TYR A 67 -5.38 1.34 19.53
CA TYR A 67 -5.38 0.69 20.85
C TYR A 67 -5.22 1.71 21.97
N ASN A 68 -4.31 2.68 21.84
CA ASN A 68 -4.16 3.76 22.82
C ASN A 68 -5.45 4.59 22.99
N ALA A 69 -6.14 4.90 21.89
CA ALA A 69 -7.42 5.60 21.92
C ALA A 69 -8.53 4.76 22.56
N TRP A 70 -8.56 3.46 22.30
CA TRP A 70 -9.54 2.55 22.87
C TRP A 70 -9.34 2.37 24.38
N GLN A 71 -8.09 2.22 24.82
CA GLN A 71 -7.72 2.09 26.24
C GLN A 71 -7.92 3.38 27.05
N SER A 72 -7.85 4.55 26.41
CA SER A 72 -8.08 5.86 27.05
C SER A 72 -9.55 6.28 27.06
N SER A 73 -10.47 5.43 26.59
CA SER A 73 -11.90 5.71 26.63
C SER A 73 -12.43 5.76 28.07
N PRO A 74 -13.57 6.44 28.34
CA PRO A 74 -14.05 6.65 29.72
C PRO A 74 -14.40 5.37 30.50
N ASN A 75 -14.77 4.30 29.80
CA ASN A 75 -15.05 2.98 30.37
C ASN A 75 -14.46 1.94 29.39
N PRO A 76 -13.13 1.74 29.42
CA PRO A 76 -12.48 0.82 28.50
C PRO A 76 -12.84 -0.61 28.93
N PRO A 77 -13.29 -1.47 28.00
CA PRO A 77 -13.62 -2.85 28.32
C PRO A 77 -12.32 -3.66 28.52
N ASP A 78 -12.38 -4.77 29.27
CA ASP A 78 -11.19 -5.56 29.64
C ASP A 78 -10.42 -6.08 28.42
N GLU A 79 -11.11 -6.33 27.31
CA GLU A 79 -10.53 -6.77 26.05
C GLU A 79 -9.53 -5.76 25.47
N ALA A 80 -9.69 -4.46 25.76
CA ALA A 80 -8.80 -3.40 25.29
C ALA A 80 -7.37 -3.51 25.88
N PHE A 81 -7.23 -4.16 27.04
CA PHE A 81 -5.96 -4.39 27.73
C PHE A 81 -5.47 -5.84 27.64
N SER A 82 -6.32 -6.75 27.15
CA SER A 82 -5.88 -8.10 26.84
C SER A 82 -4.75 -8.03 25.81
N ASP A 83 -3.71 -8.84 26.02
CA ASP A 83 -2.50 -8.90 25.18
C ASP A 83 -2.89 -9.47 23.80
N THR A 84 -3.59 -8.65 23.02
CA THR A 84 -4.17 -9.03 21.75
C THR A 84 -3.01 -9.11 20.78
N GLY A 85 -2.80 -10.27 20.15
CA GLY A 85 -1.81 -10.44 19.10
C GLY A 85 -2.04 -9.57 17.84
N GLY A 86 -2.93 -8.58 17.89
CA GLY A 86 -3.27 -7.65 16.80
C GLY A 86 -2.11 -6.76 16.35
N PRO A 87 -1.38 -6.06 17.24
CA PRO A 87 -0.16 -5.34 16.91
C PRO A 87 0.91 -6.30 16.36
N PHE A 88 1.05 -7.50 16.95
CA PHE A 88 2.00 -8.51 16.48
C PHE A 88 1.67 -9.03 15.07
N ALA A 89 0.42 -9.39 14.79
CA ALA A 89 -0.03 -9.83 13.47
C ALA A 89 0.11 -8.72 12.42
N THR A 90 -0.22 -7.47 12.78
CA THR A 90 -0.03 -6.30 11.90
C THR A 90 1.46 -6.07 11.60
N LEU A 91 2.33 -6.26 12.59
CA LEU A 91 3.77 -6.12 12.46
C LEU A 91 4.36 -7.22 11.57
N PHE A 92 4.03 -8.49 11.78
CA PHE A 92 4.64 -9.60 11.04
C PHE A 92 3.99 -9.91 9.69
N LEU A 93 2.68 -9.65 9.55
CA LEU A 93 1.93 -10.00 8.34
C LEU A 93 1.49 -8.79 7.52
N GLY A 94 1.45 -7.57 8.08
CA GLY A 94 0.90 -6.38 7.39
C GLY A 94 1.64 -5.95 6.12
N TRP A 95 2.90 -6.37 5.96
CA TRP A 95 3.67 -6.10 4.74
C TRP A 95 3.16 -6.91 3.53
N VAL A 96 2.65 -8.13 3.74
CA VAL A 96 2.11 -8.99 2.65
C VAL A 96 0.86 -8.39 2.00
N PRO A 97 -0.22 -8.04 2.73
CA PRO A 97 -1.39 -7.41 2.13
C PRO A 97 -1.04 -6.03 1.57
N SER A 98 -0.12 -5.28 2.19
CA SER A 98 0.37 -4.00 1.64
C SER A 98 1.04 -4.19 0.27
N ALA A 99 1.94 -5.18 0.15
CA ALA A 99 2.62 -5.51 -1.10
C ALA A 99 1.63 -5.99 -2.17
N LEU A 100 0.64 -6.80 -1.78
CA LEU A 100 -0.37 -7.32 -2.68
C LEU A 100 -1.24 -6.20 -3.26
N VAL A 101 -1.81 -5.35 -2.39
CA VAL A 101 -2.66 -4.22 -2.80
C VAL A 101 -1.89 -3.26 -3.70
N LEU A 102 -0.69 -2.84 -3.29
CA LEU A 102 0.13 -1.90 -4.07
C LEU A 102 0.69 -2.54 -5.34
N GLY A 103 0.96 -3.84 -5.32
CA GLY A 103 1.38 -4.61 -6.50
C GLY A 103 0.28 -4.65 -7.57
N ILE A 104 -0.97 -4.90 -7.17
CA ILE A 104 -2.13 -4.84 -8.08
C ILE A 104 -2.27 -3.43 -8.66
N VAL A 105 -2.23 -2.39 -7.83
CA VAL A 105 -2.29 -0.99 -8.28
C VAL A 105 -1.16 -0.67 -9.27
N TYR A 106 0.06 -1.10 -8.96
CA TYR A 106 1.22 -0.94 -9.84
C TYR A 106 1.00 -1.61 -11.21
N LEU A 107 0.45 -2.83 -11.24
CA LEU A 107 0.15 -3.53 -12.48
C LEU A 107 -0.92 -2.82 -13.30
N LEU A 108 -2.00 -2.38 -12.66
CA LEU A 108 -3.07 -1.61 -13.31
C LEU A 108 -2.54 -0.31 -13.92
N LEU A 109 -1.76 0.46 -13.16
CA LEU A 109 -1.15 1.69 -13.66
C LEU A 109 -0.24 1.42 -14.85
N ARG A 110 0.54 0.33 -14.83
CA ARG A 110 1.37 -0.08 -15.97
C ARG A 110 0.56 -0.42 -17.21
N LEU A 111 -0.58 -1.09 -17.05
CA LEU A 111 -1.47 -1.37 -18.17
C LEU A 111 -2.02 -0.06 -18.75
N CYS A 112 -2.48 0.86 -17.90
CA CYS A 112 -2.95 2.17 -18.33
C CYS A 112 -1.86 2.99 -19.04
N TRP A 113 -0.63 3.06 -18.50
CA TRP A 113 0.47 3.80 -19.12
C TRP A 113 0.88 3.22 -20.48
N ARG A 114 0.79 1.90 -20.64
CA ARG A 114 1.04 1.25 -21.94
C ARG A 114 -0.02 1.60 -22.96
N SER A 115 -1.29 1.61 -22.56
CA SER A 115 -2.41 2.00 -23.45
C SER A 115 -2.36 3.46 -23.88
N LEU A 116 -1.73 4.34 -23.07
CA LEU A 116 -1.56 5.77 -23.37
C LEU A 116 -0.27 6.09 -24.13
N ALA A 117 0.62 5.12 -24.34
CA ALA A 117 1.87 5.36 -25.03
C ALA A 117 1.59 5.65 -26.53
N PRO A 118 2.15 6.73 -27.10
CA PRO A 118 1.98 7.01 -28.51
C PRO A 118 2.53 5.86 -29.36
N PRO A 119 1.90 5.58 -30.52
CA PRO A 119 2.41 4.56 -31.44
C PRO A 119 3.86 4.88 -31.82
N PRO A 120 4.71 3.85 -32.01
CA PRO A 120 6.08 4.07 -32.47
C PRO A 120 6.04 4.85 -33.78
N ALA A 121 6.83 5.93 -33.86
CA ALA A 121 6.97 6.71 -35.08
C ALA A 121 7.37 5.78 -36.23
N GLN A 122 6.65 5.83 -37.35
CA GLN A 122 7.04 5.05 -38.53
C GLN A 122 8.46 5.45 -38.93
N PRO A 123 9.35 4.48 -39.23
CA PRO A 123 10.66 4.81 -39.76
C PRO A 123 10.49 5.58 -41.09
N PRO A 124 11.40 6.52 -41.39
CA PRO A 124 11.33 7.28 -42.64
C PRO A 124 11.30 6.32 -43.84
N PRO A 125 10.53 6.63 -44.89
CA PRO A 125 10.48 5.79 -46.09
C PRO A 125 11.89 5.62 -46.68
N LEU A 126 12.22 4.40 -47.08
CA LEU A 126 13.50 4.10 -47.72
C LEU A 126 13.64 4.91 -49.03
N PRO A 127 14.84 5.41 -49.35
CA PRO A 127 15.07 6.06 -50.64
C PRO A 127 14.73 5.10 -51.79
N SER A 128 13.96 5.59 -52.77
CA SER A 128 13.62 4.83 -53.97
C SER A 128 14.90 4.50 -54.75
N SER A 129 15.14 3.21 -55.02
CA SER A 129 16.25 2.79 -55.88
C SER A 129 16.06 3.34 -57.30
N PRO A 130 17.07 3.97 -57.91
CA PRO A 130 17.00 4.36 -59.32
C PRO A 130 16.96 3.10 -60.20
N ALA A 131 16.01 3.09 -61.15
CA ALA A 131 15.81 2.03 -62.14
C ALA A 131 16.90 2.03 -63.22
#